data_AF-A0A937X620-F1
#
_entry.id   AF-A0A937X620-F1
#
_cell.length_a   1.000
_cell.length_b   1.000
_cell.length_c   1.000
_cell.angle_alpha   90.00
_cell.angle_beta   90.00
_cell.angle_gamma   90.00
#
_symmetry.space_group_name_H-M   'P 1'
#
loop_
_entity.id
_entity.type
_entity.pdbx_description
1 polymer ?
#
loop_
_entity_poly.entity_id
_entity_poly.type
_entity_poly.pdbx_seq_one_letter_code
_entity_poly.pdbx_strand_id
1 'polypeptide(L)'
;MLSLSLDDRYPVMALAPARQRQKTLECVGGWLRREAERHPLVVVWEDVHWADPTTVELLAMLVNSPAPHTLTVLTYRPEFHPPWPDESGSARLQLGRLGRTLVQSMLDGILGGKPLPTEVVEQIAAKTDGVPLFVEEVTKLLIESGTVRERDDRYELVGPLGALAVPATLQDSLMARLDRLPAARDLAQLGATVGREFGYELIRAVTDVDDEQLRSALDQLVCAEMLCQSGLPPRSTYMFKHALIQDVAYQSLLKSKRRQFHDRIARVLEDRFPGTVETRPELLAHHFTGAGIPDRAGPYWRVAGERAVQRSAHLEAIGHLTRGLEQTALLPRHRRPGARGVRAADSARRAAGHDTRLRRLRGRACLHASAGTVRANRRLWRRWHVHGILRPVPPPPAARRIRAGTRSGR
;
A
#
# COMPACT_ATOMS: atom_id res chain seq x y z
N MET A 1 -4.44 -18.49 2.42
CA MET A 1 -5.13 -17.23 2.78
C MET A 1 -4.29 -16.37 3.71
N LEU A 2 -3.54 -16.93 4.67
CA LEU A 2 -2.52 -16.17 5.41
C LEU A 2 -1.08 -16.69 5.22
N SER A 3 -0.91 -17.80 4.48
CA SER A 3 0.39 -18.44 4.20
C SER A 3 1.27 -18.62 5.43
N LEU A 4 0.65 -18.87 6.58
CA LEU A 4 1.33 -19.12 7.84
C LEU A 4 1.78 -20.59 7.87
N SER A 5 3.04 -20.83 8.17
CA SER A 5 3.53 -22.17 8.49
C SER A 5 2.86 -22.63 9.79
N LEU A 6 2.06 -23.68 9.70
CA LEU A 6 1.44 -24.30 10.85
C LEU A 6 2.32 -25.47 11.30
N ASP A 7 2.64 -25.46 12.58
CA ASP A 7 3.37 -26.54 13.26
C ASP A 7 2.42 -27.72 13.54
N ASP A 8 2.94 -28.91 13.83
CA ASP A 8 2.16 -30.17 13.97
C ASP A 8 1.04 -30.10 15.04
N ARG A 9 1.11 -29.11 15.93
CA ARG A 9 0.09 -28.80 16.94
C ARG A 9 -1.25 -28.32 16.35
N TYR A 10 -1.28 -27.88 15.10
CA TYR A 10 -2.48 -27.38 14.43
C TYR A 10 -2.85 -28.30 13.26
N PRO A 11 -3.58 -29.41 13.51
CA PRO A 11 -3.93 -30.36 12.46
C PRO A 11 -4.74 -29.67 11.37
N VAL A 12 -4.45 -30.02 10.12
CA VAL A 12 -5.17 -29.48 8.96
C VAL A 12 -6.64 -29.88 9.07
N MET A 13 -7.51 -28.89 9.19
CA MET A 13 -8.95 -29.14 9.22
C MET A 13 -9.43 -29.63 7.85
N ALA A 14 -10.00 -30.84 7.79
CA ALA A 14 -10.61 -31.42 6.59
C ALA A 14 -11.96 -30.76 6.26
N LEU A 15 -11.93 -29.48 5.87
CA LEU A 15 -13.10 -28.74 5.39
C LEU A 15 -13.04 -28.57 3.88
N ALA A 16 -14.21 -28.53 3.23
CA ALA A 16 -14.31 -28.04 1.86
C ALA A 16 -13.73 -26.62 1.78
N PRO A 17 -12.96 -26.25 0.72
CA PRO A 17 -12.24 -24.98 0.69
C PRO A 17 -13.11 -23.74 0.86
N ALA A 18 -14.32 -23.75 0.30
CA ALA A 18 -15.30 -22.69 0.47
C ALA A 18 -15.69 -22.49 1.94
N ARG A 19 -15.82 -23.58 2.71
CA ARG A 19 -16.10 -23.55 4.14
C ARG A 19 -14.87 -23.14 4.95
N GLN A 20 -13.67 -23.57 4.55
CA GLN A 20 -12.42 -23.15 5.18
C GLN A 20 -12.18 -21.64 5.00
N ARG A 21 -12.37 -21.10 3.79
CA ARG A 21 -12.33 -19.66 3.51
C ARG A 21 -13.32 -18.90 4.40
N GLN A 22 -14.58 -19.35 4.42
CA GLN A 22 -15.62 -18.73 5.24
C GLN A 22 -15.23 -18.72 6.73
N LYS A 23 -14.79 -19.86 7.28
CA LYS A 23 -14.32 -19.95 8.66
C LYS A 23 -13.09 -19.08 8.92
N THR A 24 -12.21 -18.91 7.94
CA THR A 24 -11.02 -18.04 8.07
C THR A 24 -11.46 -16.58 8.22
N LEU A 25 -12.36 -16.10 7.35
CA LEU A 25 -12.91 -14.75 7.43
C LEU A 25 -13.67 -14.52 8.75
N GLU A 26 -14.50 -15.48 9.16
CA GLU A 26 -15.19 -15.47 10.46
C GLU A 26 -14.22 -15.48 11.64
N CYS A 27 -13.12 -16.24 11.56
CA CYS A 27 -12.11 -16.30 12.60
C CYS A 27 -11.35 -14.98 12.74
N VAL A 28 -10.92 -14.38 11.61
CA VAL A 28 -10.23 -13.08 11.63
C VAL A 28 -11.17 -11.98 12.17
N GLY A 29 -12.42 -11.95 11.71
CA GLY A 29 -13.40 -11.00 12.22
C GLY A 29 -13.76 -11.23 13.70
N GLY A 30 -13.89 -12.50 14.11
CA GLY A 30 -14.12 -12.87 15.51
C GLY A 30 -12.95 -12.54 16.42
N TRP A 31 -11.72 -12.67 15.94
CA TRP A 31 -10.53 -12.25 16.67
C TRP A 31 -10.53 -10.75 16.93
N LEU A 32 -10.76 -9.93 15.90
CA LEU A 32 -10.88 -8.47 16.05
C LEU A 32 -11.99 -8.08 17.05
N ARG A 33 -13.14 -8.76 17.01
CA ARG A 33 -14.23 -8.53 17.96
C ARG A 33 -13.84 -8.84 19.41
N ARG A 34 -13.17 -9.97 19.64
CA ARG A 34 -12.70 -10.35 20.99
C ARG A 34 -11.64 -9.40 21.53
N GLU A 35 -10.76 -8.88 20.67
CA GLU A 35 -9.81 -7.85 21.08
C GLU A 35 -10.53 -6.54 21.42
N ALA A 36 -11.59 -6.18 20.69
CA ALA A 36 -12.41 -5.00 20.98
C ALA A 36 -13.19 -5.09 22.30
N GLU A 37 -13.56 -6.30 22.73
CA GLU A 37 -14.20 -6.54 24.04
C GLU A 37 -13.22 -6.31 25.22
N ARG A 38 -11.91 -6.48 24.99
CA ARG A 38 -10.89 -6.31 26.03
C ARG A 38 -10.45 -4.86 26.17
N HIS A 39 -10.32 -4.16 25.06
CA HIS A 39 -9.97 -2.74 25.04
C HIS A 39 -10.51 -2.06 23.78
N PRO A 40 -10.83 -0.75 23.84
CA PRO A 40 -11.23 0.01 22.66
C PRO A 40 -10.18 -0.09 21.55
N LEU A 41 -10.63 -0.35 20.32
CA LEU A 41 -9.75 -0.52 19.16
C LEU A 41 -9.94 0.59 18.13
N VAL A 42 -8.82 1.08 17.58
CA VAL A 42 -8.81 1.85 16.33
C VAL A 42 -8.18 0.97 15.27
N VAL A 43 -8.94 0.61 14.24
CA VAL A 43 -8.47 -0.23 13.14
C VAL A 43 -8.42 0.63 11.88
N VAL A 44 -7.22 0.83 11.35
CA VAL A 44 -6.98 1.65 10.16
C VAL A 44 -6.65 0.75 8.98
N TRP A 45 -7.42 0.88 7.90
CA TRP A 45 -7.16 0.22 6.64
C TRP A 45 -6.87 1.27 5.58
N GLU A 46 -5.60 1.31 5.17
CA GLU A 46 -5.11 2.27 4.20
C GLU A 46 -5.25 1.76 2.77
N ASP A 47 -5.51 2.67 1.82
CA ASP A 47 -5.50 2.41 0.39
C ASP A 47 -6.40 1.22 -0.04
N VAL A 48 -7.59 1.08 0.54
CA VAL A 48 -8.51 -0.08 0.34
C VAL A 48 -8.86 -0.33 -1.14
N HIS A 49 -8.77 0.70 -1.98
CA HIS A 49 -8.93 0.59 -3.43
C HIS A 49 -7.93 -0.36 -4.12
N TRP A 50 -6.83 -0.72 -3.45
CA TRP A 50 -5.85 -1.72 -3.91
C TRP A 50 -6.01 -3.10 -3.26
N ALA A 51 -6.92 -3.24 -2.30
CA ALA A 51 -7.14 -4.50 -1.63
C ALA A 51 -7.65 -5.57 -2.61
N ASP A 52 -7.20 -6.81 -2.41
CA ASP A 52 -7.73 -7.93 -3.15
C ASP A 52 -9.23 -8.16 -2.81
N PRO A 53 -10.00 -8.80 -3.70
CA PRO A 53 -11.42 -9.03 -3.50
C PRO A 53 -11.78 -9.74 -2.19
N THR A 54 -10.96 -10.68 -1.72
CA THR A 54 -11.18 -11.36 -0.44
C THR A 54 -11.02 -10.41 0.74
N THR A 55 -9.99 -9.55 0.74
CA THR A 55 -9.82 -8.51 1.77
C THR A 55 -11.00 -7.54 1.79
N VAL A 56 -11.50 -7.13 0.63
CA VAL A 56 -12.71 -6.29 0.53
C VAL A 56 -13.95 -7.00 1.11
N GLU A 57 -14.08 -8.32 0.94
CA GLU A 57 -15.17 -9.09 1.56
C GLU A 57 -15.06 -9.13 3.09
N LEU A 58 -13.86 -9.31 3.63
CA LEU A 58 -13.62 -9.23 5.07
C LEU A 58 -14.04 -7.86 5.63
N LEU A 59 -13.63 -6.78 4.96
CA LEU A 59 -14.00 -5.41 5.33
C LEU A 59 -15.51 -5.20 5.32
N ALA A 60 -16.20 -5.71 4.30
CA ALA A 60 -17.66 -5.65 4.24
C ALA A 60 -18.32 -6.35 5.43
N MET A 61 -17.79 -7.52 5.85
CA MET A 61 -18.27 -8.23 7.04
C MET A 61 -18.05 -7.43 8.34
N LEU A 62 -16.93 -6.72 8.46
CA LEU A 62 -16.60 -5.90 9.63
C LEU A 62 -17.43 -4.62 9.69
N VAL A 63 -17.63 -3.94 8.57
CA VAL A 63 -18.42 -2.70 8.49
C VAL A 63 -19.90 -2.95 8.72
N ASN A 64 -20.46 -4.05 8.16
CA ASN A 64 -21.88 -4.37 8.33
C ASN A 64 -22.21 -4.99 9.70
N SER A 65 -21.20 -5.37 10.48
CA SER A 65 -21.38 -5.92 11.82
C SER A 65 -20.22 -5.48 12.72
N PRO A 66 -20.17 -4.17 13.04
CA PRO A 66 -19.06 -3.56 13.77
C PRO A 66 -18.98 -4.13 15.18
N ALA A 67 -17.75 -4.33 15.65
CA ALA A 67 -17.52 -4.72 17.03
C ALA A 67 -17.87 -3.54 17.98
N PRO A 68 -18.37 -3.80 19.20
CA PRO A 68 -18.49 -2.75 20.20
C PRO A 68 -17.11 -2.13 20.48
N HIS A 69 -17.09 -0.84 20.85
CA HIS A 69 -15.86 -0.11 21.20
C HIS A 69 -14.77 -0.09 20.10
N THR A 70 -15.16 -0.23 18.83
CA THR A 70 -14.22 -0.14 17.70
C THR A 70 -14.49 1.07 16.83
N LEU A 71 -13.44 1.81 16.50
CA LEU A 71 -13.43 2.82 15.44
C LEU A 71 -12.67 2.25 14.23
N THR A 72 -13.38 2.02 13.14
CA THR A 72 -12.74 1.59 11.87
C THR A 72 -12.56 2.81 10.98
N VAL A 73 -11.33 3.07 10.55
CA VAL A 73 -10.99 4.12 9.58
C VAL A 73 -10.55 3.45 8.29
N LEU A 74 -11.19 3.82 7.19
CA LEU A 74 -10.91 3.29 5.85
C LEU A 74 -10.47 4.45 4.97
N THR A 75 -9.33 4.34 4.29
CA THR A 75 -8.91 5.29 3.26
C THR A 75 -9.01 4.64 1.89
N TYR A 76 -9.60 5.35 0.92
CA TYR A 76 -9.75 4.88 -0.46
C TYR A 76 -9.96 6.06 -1.40
N ARG A 77 -9.64 5.86 -2.68
CA ARG A 77 -9.86 6.88 -3.70
C ARG A 77 -11.34 6.97 -4.11
N PRO A 78 -11.82 8.14 -4.59
CA PRO A 78 -13.22 8.33 -4.95
C PRO A 78 -13.79 7.34 -5.98
N GLU A 79 -12.94 6.75 -6.82
CA GLU A 79 -13.35 5.79 -7.86
C GLU A 79 -13.65 4.39 -7.28
N PHE A 80 -13.20 4.11 -6.06
CA PHE A 80 -13.53 2.86 -5.38
C PHE A 80 -14.96 2.92 -4.85
N HIS A 81 -15.76 1.94 -5.28
CA HIS A 81 -17.14 1.78 -4.88
C HIS A 81 -17.22 0.69 -3.81
N PRO A 82 -17.28 1.04 -2.51
CA PRO A 82 -17.36 0.05 -1.45
C PRO A 82 -18.63 -0.81 -1.61
N PRO A 83 -18.54 -2.14 -1.39
CA PRO A 83 -19.69 -3.03 -1.50
C PRO A 83 -20.63 -3.02 -0.28
N TRP A 84 -20.34 -2.20 0.74
CA TRP A 84 -21.21 -1.99 1.90
C TRP A 84 -22.00 -0.69 1.75
N PRO A 85 -23.23 -0.61 2.28
CA PRO A 85 -24.09 0.57 2.13
C PRO A 85 -23.59 1.76 2.96
N ASP A 86 -23.87 2.98 2.48
CA ASP A 86 -23.50 4.24 3.16
C ASP A 86 -24.24 4.43 4.51
N GLU A 87 -25.36 3.71 4.72
CA GLU A 87 -26.21 3.81 5.93
C GLU A 87 -25.69 3.00 7.13
N SER A 88 -24.55 2.31 7.02
CA SER A 88 -23.96 1.45 8.07
C SER A 88 -23.41 2.21 9.30
N GLY A 89 -23.92 3.40 9.60
CA GLY A 89 -23.42 4.23 10.71
C GLY A 89 -22.03 4.83 10.46
N SER A 90 -21.56 4.81 9.21
CA SER A 90 -20.27 5.36 8.81
C SER A 90 -20.35 6.87 8.56
N ALA A 91 -19.34 7.61 9.04
CA ALA A 91 -19.12 8.99 8.61
C ALA A 91 -18.15 9.00 7.41
N ARG A 92 -18.57 9.58 6.29
CA ARG A 92 -17.71 9.78 5.12
C ARG A 92 -17.11 11.18 5.16
N LEU A 93 -15.79 11.27 5.24
CA LEU A 93 -15.05 12.52 5.11
C LEU A 93 -14.43 12.59 3.71
N GLN A 94 -14.98 13.45 2.86
CA GLN A 94 -14.38 13.71 1.56
C GLN A 94 -13.23 14.71 1.72
N LEU A 95 -12.02 14.29 1.38
CA LEU A 95 -10.84 15.15 1.39
C LEU A 95 -10.72 15.86 0.04
N GLY A 96 -10.86 17.19 0.06
CA GLY A 96 -10.64 18.05 -1.09
C GLY A 96 -9.19 18.54 -1.17
N ARG A 97 -8.92 19.35 -2.19
CA ARG A 97 -7.67 20.10 -2.31
C ARG A 97 -7.54 21.12 -1.19
N LEU A 98 -6.31 21.42 -0.77
CA LEU A 98 -6.02 22.44 0.24
C LEU A 98 -6.24 23.83 -0.35
N GLY A 99 -7.08 24.63 0.31
CA GLY A 99 -7.15 26.06 0.04
C GLY A 99 -5.86 26.78 0.46
N ARG A 100 -5.65 28.00 -0.02
CA ARG A 100 -4.44 28.82 0.22
C ARG A 100 -4.04 28.88 1.70
N THR A 101 -5.00 29.04 2.61
CA THR A 101 -4.74 29.12 4.07
C THR A 101 -4.20 27.80 4.62
N LEU A 102 -4.75 26.66 4.18
CA LEU A 102 -4.27 25.34 4.58
C LEU A 102 -2.92 24.99 3.95
N VAL A 103 -2.66 25.45 2.72
CA VAL A 103 -1.34 25.35 2.10
C VAL A 103 -0.32 26.11 2.94
N GLN A 104 -0.61 27.36 3.33
CA GLN A 104 0.28 28.13 4.19
C GLN A 104 0.54 27.42 5.53
N SER A 105 -0.51 26.93 6.20
CA SER A 105 -0.33 26.16 7.45
C SER A 105 0.49 24.89 7.26
N MET A 106 0.39 24.23 6.10
CA MET A 106 1.22 23.07 5.77
C MET A 106 2.69 23.47 5.56
N LEU A 107 2.95 24.60 4.88
CA LEU A 107 4.29 25.13 4.69
C LEU A 107 4.95 25.50 6.03
N ASP A 108 4.21 26.17 6.92
CA ASP A 108 4.71 26.51 8.26
C ASP A 108 5.12 25.26 9.03
N GLY A 109 4.37 24.16 8.90
CA GLY A 109 4.71 22.86 9.51
C GLY A 109 5.96 22.22 8.90
N ILE A 110 6.10 22.24 7.57
CA ILE A 110 7.26 21.68 6.87
C ILE A 110 8.55 22.45 7.20
N LEU A 111 8.45 23.77 7.36
CA LEU A 111 9.59 24.68 7.53
C LEU A 111 9.92 24.99 8.99
N GLY A 112 9.29 24.28 9.94
CA GLY A 112 9.54 24.49 11.37
C GLY A 112 9.12 25.87 11.88
N GLY A 113 8.08 26.47 11.28
CA GLY A 113 7.53 27.77 11.65
C GLY A 113 8.21 28.97 11.00
N LYS A 114 9.24 28.76 10.16
CA LYS A 114 9.92 29.84 9.44
C LYS A 114 9.16 30.20 8.16
N PRO A 115 8.66 31.44 8.01
CA PRO A 115 7.82 31.81 6.88
C PRO A 115 8.63 31.91 5.57
N LEU A 116 7.98 31.50 4.47
CA LEU A 116 8.42 31.81 3.11
C LEU A 116 7.92 33.20 2.68
N PRO A 117 8.57 33.84 1.70
CA PRO A 117 8.04 35.05 1.07
C PRO A 117 6.64 34.78 0.48
N THR A 118 5.71 35.72 0.64
CA THR A 118 4.31 35.58 0.20
C THR A 118 4.19 35.16 -1.27
N GLU A 119 5.04 35.73 -2.13
CA GLU A 119 5.07 35.44 -3.56
C GLU A 119 5.41 33.96 -3.84
N VAL A 120 6.30 33.36 -3.04
CA VAL A 120 6.65 31.94 -3.13
C VAL A 120 5.47 31.07 -2.70
N VAL A 121 4.81 31.42 -1.59
CA VAL A 121 3.61 30.72 -1.10
C VAL A 121 2.50 30.74 -2.15
N GLU A 122 2.29 31.88 -2.81
CA GLU A 122 1.29 32.02 -3.87
C GLU A 122 1.62 31.18 -5.10
N GLN A 123 2.88 31.14 -5.52
CA GLN A 123 3.29 30.27 -6.60
C GLN A 123 3.14 28.80 -6.26
N ILE A 124 3.52 28.37 -5.05
CA ILE A 124 3.33 26.99 -4.60
C ILE A 124 1.83 26.66 -4.61
N ALA A 125 0.98 27.50 -4.01
CA ALA A 125 -0.45 27.25 -3.97
C ALA A 125 -1.07 27.17 -5.37
N ALA A 126 -0.68 28.07 -6.29
CA ALA A 126 -1.19 28.10 -7.65
C ALA A 126 -0.72 26.90 -8.50
N LYS A 127 0.57 26.53 -8.41
CA LYS A 127 1.15 25.42 -9.19
C LYS A 127 0.70 24.07 -8.69
N THR A 128 0.56 23.94 -7.37
CA THR A 128 0.20 22.66 -6.75
C THR A 128 -1.28 22.37 -6.76
N ASP A 129 -2.09 23.42 -7.00
CA ASP A 129 -3.54 23.37 -7.00
C ASP A 129 -4.06 22.65 -5.73
N GLY A 130 -3.41 22.96 -4.59
CA GLY A 130 -3.75 22.45 -3.26
C GLY A 130 -3.49 20.96 -3.03
N VAL A 131 -2.76 20.25 -3.89
CA VAL A 131 -2.42 18.83 -3.66
C VAL A 131 -1.34 18.73 -2.58
N PRO A 132 -1.60 18.15 -1.39
CA PRO A 132 -0.66 18.19 -0.25
C PRO A 132 0.73 17.64 -0.60
N LEU A 133 0.80 16.47 -1.23
CA LEU A 133 2.07 15.88 -1.64
C LEU A 133 2.81 16.81 -2.61
N PHE A 134 2.11 17.53 -3.49
CA PHE A 134 2.76 18.45 -4.42
C PHE A 134 3.27 19.71 -3.72
N VAL A 135 2.54 20.21 -2.72
CA VAL A 135 3.02 21.28 -1.82
C VAL A 135 4.30 20.87 -1.13
N GLU A 136 4.35 19.66 -0.55
CA GLU A 136 5.53 19.12 0.13
C GLU A 136 6.73 19.02 -0.83
N GLU A 137 6.51 18.40 -1.99
CA GLU A 137 7.59 18.11 -2.95
C GLU A 137 8.15 19.37 -3.63
N VAL A 138 7.30 20.33 -4.00
CA VAL A 138 7.78 21.62 -4.55
C VAL A 138 8.56 22.36 -3.48
N THR A 139 8.05 22.43 -2.25
CA THR A 139 8.74 23.11 -1.15
C THR A 139 10.13 22.54 -0.91
N LYS A 140 10.25 21.21 -0.84
CA LYS A 140 11.56 20.54 -0.73
C LYS A 140 12.48 20.86 -1.90
N LEU A 141 11.97 20.82 -3.13
CA LEU A 141 12.76 21.14 -4.32
C LEU A 141 13.31 22.57 -4.29
N LEU A 142 12.53 23.54 -3.79
CA LEU A 142 12.97 24.93 -3.66
C LEU A 142 14.11 25.10 -2.65
N ILE A 143 14.05 24.38 -1.53
CA ILE A 143 15.10 24.39 -0.51
C ILE A 143 16.34 23.67 -1.04
N GLU A 144 16.17 22.46 -1.58
CA GLU A 144 17.25 21.63 -2.12
C GLU A 144 17.98 22.31 -3.30
N SER A 145 17.28 23.13 -4.09
CA SER A 145 17.89 23.92 -5.18
C SER A 145 18.64 25.17 -4.71
N GLY A 146 18.46 25.55 -3.44
CA GLY A 146 18.96 26.82 -2.91
C GLY A 146 18.25 28.05 -3.46
N THR A 147 17.09 27.86 -4.11
CA THR A 147 16.23 28.94 -4.62
C THR A 147 15.64 29.76 -3.48
N VAL A 148 15.28 29.08 -2.40
CA VAL A 148 14.99 29.71 -1.12
C VAL A 148 16.05 29.26 -0.13
N ARG A 149 16.61 30.20 0.62
CA ARG A 149 17.60 29.92 1.65
C ARG A 149 17.09 30.39 2.99
N GLU A 150 17.34 29.57 3.99
CA GLU A 150 17.09 29.95 5.36
C GLU A 150 18.04 31.08 5.76
N ARG A 151 17.50 32.14 6.35
CA ARG A 151 18.22 33.22 7.01
C ARG A 151 17.53 33.56 8.33
N ASP A 152 18.25 33.34 9.42
CA ASP A 152 17.76 33.55 10.79
C ASP A 152 16.39 32.86 11.01
N ASP A 153 15.33 33.67 11.18
CA ASP A 153 13.98 33.20 11.47
C ASP A 153 13.06 33.12 10.24
N ARG A 154 13.58 33.25 9.01
CA ARG A 154 12.77 33.22 7.78
C ARG A 154 13.48 32.56 6.59
N TYR A 155 12.72 32.27 5.53
CA TYR A 155 13.30 31.93 4.23
C TYR A 155 13.30 33.14 3.32
N GLU A 156 14.39 33.33 2.58
CA GLU A 156 14.55 34.38 1.59
C GLU A 156 14.75 33.80 0.19
N LEU A 157 14.16 34.45 -0.81
CA LEU A 157 14.32 34.10 -2.20
C LEU A 157 15.70 34.55 -2.70
N VAL A 158 16.42 33.65 -3.38
CA VAL A 158 17.72 33.91 -3.98
C VAL A 158 17.54 34.10 -5.49
N GLY A 159 17.40 35.37 -5.92
CA GLY A 159 17.20 35.73 -7.32
C GLY A 159 15.72 35.91 -7.71
N PRO A 160 15.41 36.21 -8.98
CA PRO A 160 14.04 36.48 -9.44
C PRO A 160 13.18 35.20 -9.49
N LEU A 161 11.95 35.31 -8.99
CA LEU A 161 10.98 34.19 -8.94
C LEU A 161 10.64 33.64 -10.33
N GLY A 162 10.66 34.49 -11.37
CA GLY A 162 10.33 34.11 -12.75
C GLY A 162 11.35 33.18 -13.41
N ALA A 163 12.55 33.03 -12.84
CA ALA A 163 13.54 32.05 -13.31
C ALA A 163 13.37 30.66 -12.67
N LEU A 164 12.42 30.50 -11.74
CA LEU A 164 12.19 29.21 -11.10
C LEU A 164 11.62 28.19 -12.10
N ALA A 165 12.35 27.10 -12.28
CA ALA A 165 11.82 25.85 -12.80
C ALA A 165 10.96 25.15 -11.73
N VAL A 166 9.91 25.81 -11.20
CA VAL A 166 8.89 25.08 -10.43
C VAL A 166 8.24 24.11 -11.41
N PRO A 167 8.35 22.79 -11.16
CA PRO A 167 7.80 21.79 -12.05
C PRO A 167 6.29 22.02 -12.25
N ALA A 168 5.82 21.87 -13.50
CA ALA A 168 4.41 22.12 -13.82
C ALA A 168 3.49 21.06 -13.20
N THR A 169 4.03 19.87 -12.91
CA THR A 169 3.28 18.77 -12.32
C THR A 169 4.03 18.12 -11.16
N LEU A 170 3.30 17.41 -10.31
CA LEU A 170 3.87 16.60 -9.24
C LEU A 170 4.82 15.53 -9.79
N GLN A 171 4.52 14.98 -10.96
CA GLN A 171 5.37 14.00 -11.63
C GLN A 171 6.71 14.61 -12.00
N ASP A 172 6.72 15.82 -12.57
CA ASP A 172 7.94 16.56 -12.91
C ASP A 172 8.75 16.89 -11.64
N SER A 173 8.08 17.21 -10.53
CA SER A 173 8.74 17.48 -9.24
C SER A 173 9.44 16.26 -8.67
N LEU A 174 8.75 15.11 -8.66
CA LEU A 174 9.33 13.85 -8.22
C LEU A 174 10.47 13.40 -9.14
N MET A 175 10.32 13.60 -10.46
CA MET A 175 11.38 13.31 -11.42
C MET A 175 12.61 14.19 -11.20
N ALA A 176 12.42 15.49 -11.00
CA ALA A 176 13.52 16.43 -10.76
C ALA A 176 14.32 16.08 -9.49
N ARG A 177 13.65 15.61 -8.43
CA ARG A 177 14.33 15.12 -7.23
C ARG A 177 15.08 13.81 -7.49
N LEU A 178 14.50 12.91 -8.28
CA LEU A 178 15.16 11.66 -8.65
C LEU A 178 16.39 11.89 -9.55
N ASP A 179 16.33 12.86 -10.47
CA ASP A 179 17.44 13.22 -11.36
C ASP A 179 18.63 13.84 -10.59
N ARG A 180 18.40 14.38 -9.38
CA ARG A 180 19.45 14.84 -8.46
C ARG A 180 20.14 13.71 -7.69
N LEU A 181 19.65 12.49 -7.81
CA LEU A 181 20.23 11.28 -7.21
C LEU A 181 20.74 10.33 -8.30
N PRO A 182 21.66 10.76 -9.20
CA PRO A 182 22.01 9.98 -10.38
C PRO A 182 22.57 8.59 -10.03
N ALA A 183 23.31 8.46 -8.92
CA ALA A 183 23.84 7.18 -8.44
C ALA A 183 22.75 6.23 -7.91
N ALA A 184 21.61 6.77 -7.42
CA ALA A 184 20.54 5.99 -6.83
C ALA A 184 19.28 5.88 -7.71
N ARG A 185 19.22 6.64 -8.82
CA ARG A 185 18.10 6.67 -9.77
C ARG A 185 17.79 5.30 -10.34
N ASP A 186 18.82 4.62 -10.86
CA ASP A 186 18.67 3.29 -11.46
C ASP A 186 18.13 2.28 -10.44
N LEU A 187 18.56 2.40 -9.18
CA LEU A 187 18.08 1.55 -8.10
C LEU A 187 16.61 1.86 -7.74
N ALA A 188 16.21 3.13 -7.70
CA ALA A 188 14.82 3.51 -7.48
C ALA A 188 13.92 2.99 -8.60
N GLN A 189 14.36 3.11 -9.86
CA GLN A 189 13.65 2.57 -11.02
C GLN A 189 13.54 1.04 -10.97
N LEU A 190 14.62 0.35 -10.56
CA LEU A 190 14.62 -1.09 -10.38
C LEU A 190 13.66 -1.51 -9.25
N GLY A 191 13.75 -0.88 -8.09
CA GLY A 191 12.86 -1.09 -6.95
C GLY A 191 11.40 -0.84 -7.32
N ALA A 192 11.13 0.20 -8.10
CA ALA A 192 9.79 0.51 -8.59
C ALA A 192 9.22 -0.58 -9.52
N THR A 193 10.10 -1.29 -10.24
CA THR A 193 9.74 -2.46 -11.06
C THR A 193 9.51 -3.70 -10.20
N VAL A 194 10.18 -3.84 -9.05
CA VAL A 194 9.95 -4.94 -8.09
C VAL A 194 8.57 -4.79 -7.43
N GLY A 195 8.25 -3.60 -6.93
CA GLY A 195 6.96 -3.30 -6.30
C GLY A 195 7.02 -2.14 -5.31
N ARG A 196 5.88 -1.83 -4.67
CA ARG A 196 5.80 -0.75 -3.66
C ARG A 196 6.65 -1.02 -2.42
N GLU A 197 6.78 -2.30 -2.07
CA GLU A 197 7.63 -2.79 -0.98
C GLU A 197 8.52 -3.93 -1.50
N PHE A 198 9.78 -3.94 -1.09
CA PHE A 198 10.73 -4.99 -1.44
C PHE A 198 11.75 -5.22 -0.32
N GLY A 199 12.21 -6.47 -0.20
CA GLY A 199 13.26 -6.84 0.76
C GLY A 199 14.66 -6.57 0.23
N TYR A 200 15.60 -6.31 1.13
CA TYR A 200 17.02 -6.12 0.80
C TYR A 200 17.60 -7.31 0.01
N GLU A 201 17.30 -8.54 0.44
CA GLU A 201 17.81 -9.74 -0.23
C GLU A 201 17.39 -9.85 -1.70
N LEU A 202 16.16 -9.44 -2.03
CA LEU A 202 15.66 -9.48 -3.39
C LEU A 202 16.32 -8.40 -4.25
N ILE A 203 16.35 -7.15 -3.78
CA ILE A 203 16.98 -6.08 -4.57
C ILE A 203 18.48 -6.31 -4.76
N ARG A 204 19.17 -6.86 -3.75
CA ARG A 204 20.57 -7.30 -3.85
C ARG A 204 20.75 -8.41 -4.87
N ALA A 205 19.80 -9.33 -4.97
CA ALA A 205 19.85 -10.41 -5.96
C ALA A 205 19.58 -9.94 -7.40
N VAL A 206 18.87 -8.82 -7.56
CA VAL A 206 18.44 -8.27 -8.86
C VAL A 206 19.30 -7.07 -9.29
N THR A 207 20.19 -6.53 -8.47
CA THR A 207 21.08 -5.43 -8.90
C THR A 207 22.39 -5.96 -9.46
N ASP A 208 23.06 -5.21 -10.35
CA ASP A 208 24.41 -5.54 -10.86
C ASP A 208 25.53 -4.89 -10.04
N VAL A 209 25.17 -3.96 -9.15
CA VAL A 209 26.13 -3.22 -8.33
C VAL A 209 26.55 -4.06 -7.11
N ASP A 210 27.73 -3.77 -6.58
CA ASP A 210 28.21 -4.42 -5.36
C ASP A 210 27.39 -4.02 -4.11
N ASP A 211 27.62 -4.72 -3.01
CA ASP A 211 26.85 -4.54 -1.77
C ASP A 211 27.02 -3.14 -1.16
N GLU A 212 28.20 -2.55 -1.29
CA GLU A 212 28.53 -1.22 -0.76
C GLU A 212 27.81 -0.13 -1.55
N GLN A 213 27.87 -0.20 -2.88
CA GLN A 213 27.14 0.69 -3.79
C GLN A 213 25.62 0.57 -3.60
N LEU A 214 25.11 -0.66 -3.42
CA LEU A 214 23.70 -0.89 -3.14
C LEU A 214 23.27 -0.19 -1.85
N ARG A 215 24.03 -0.37 -0.76
CA ARG A 215 23.72 0.24 0.54
C ARG A 215 23.78 1.75 0.45
N SER A 216 24.82 2.30 -0.16
CA SER A 216 24.94 3.75 -0.38
C SER A 216 23.75 4.32 -1.16
N ALA A 217 23.32 3.66 -2.23
CA ALA A 217 22.18 4.10 -3.02
C ALA A 217 20.84 3.98 -2.26
N LEU A 218 20.64 2.92 -1.47
CA LEU A 218 19.46 2.80 -0.60
C LEU A 218 19.44 3.90 0.47
N ASP A 219 20.58 4.16 1.11
CA ASP A 219 20.72 5.20 2.12
C ASP A 219 20.44 6.58 1.51
N GLN A 220 20.93 6.87 0.30
CA GLN A 220 20.60 8.11 -0.43
C GLN A 220 19.10 8.25 -0.68
N LEU A 221 18.41 7.18 -1.09
CA LEU A 221 16.96 7.21 -1.32
C LEU A 221 16.16 7.36 -0.02
N VAL A 222 16.65 6.81 1.10
CA VAL A 222 16.05 6.99 2.42
C VAL A 222 16.27 8.42 2.93
N CYS A 223 17.49 8.95 2.82
CA CYS A 223 17.81 10.33 3.17
C CYS A 223 17.02 11.35 2.33
N ALA A 224 16.76 11.05 1.06
CA ALA A 224 15.91 11.86 0.20
C ALA A 224 14.40 11.64 0.45
N GLU A 225 14.03 10.81 1.44
CA GLU A 225 12.65 10.45 1.77
C GLU A 225 11.85 9.82 0.62
N MET A 226 12.53 9.22 -0.36
CA MET A 226 11.89 8.47 -1.44
C MET A 226 11.48 7.07 -0.97
N LEU A 227 12.29 6.48 -0.10
CA LEU A 227 12.07 5.19 0.53
C LEU A 227 12.01 5.33 2.05
N CYS A 228 11.20 4.48 2.68
CA CYS A 228 11.22 4.21 4.10
C CYS A 228 11.85 2.84 4.35
N GLN A 229 12.83 2.76 5.25
CA GLN A 229 13.45 1.51 5.66
C GLN A 229 12.80 0.99 6.95
N SER A 230 12.49 -0.31 6.97
CA SER A 230 12.08 -1.03 8.16
C SER A 230 13.06 -2.16 8.46
N GLY A 231 13.57 -2.22 9.70
CA GLY A 231 14.58 -3.19 10.11
C GLY A 231 15.98 -2.89 9.58
N LEU A 232 16.91 -3.82 9.78
CA LEU A 232 18.32 -3.70 9.38
C LEU A 232 18.68 -4.79 8.35
N PRO A 233 19.54 -4.48 7.36
CA PRO A 233 20.04 -5.49 6.43
C PRO A 233 20.71 -6.66 7.19
N PRO A 234 20.59 -7.91 6.69
CA PRO A 234 19.94 -8.31 5.44
C PRO A 234 18.41 -8.48 5.55
N ARG A 235 17.82 -8.32 6.74
CA ARG A 235 16.37 -8.49 6.99
C ARG A 235 15.59 -7.18 6.93
N SER A 236 16.12 -6.16 6.24
CA SER A 236 15.41 -4.90 6.03
C SER A 236 14.44 -4.99 4.86
N THR A 237 13.33 -4.28 4.98
CA THR A 237 12.42 -3.98 3.87
C THR A 237 12.46 -2.50 3.56
N TYR A 238 12.24 -2.18 2.30
CA TYR A 238 12.16 -0.83 1.79
C TYR A 238 10.80 -0.65 1.14
N MET A 239 10.15 0.48 1.43
CA MET A 239 8.86 0.83 0.87
C MET A 239 8.92 2.25 0.31
N PHE A 240 8.37 2.47 -0.87
CA PHE A 240 8.20 3.84 -1.36
C PHE A 240 7.30 4.64 -0.42
N LYS A 241 7.79 5.79 0.05
CA LYS A 241 7.05 6.66 0.98
C LYS A 241 5.66 6.99 0.46
N HIS A 242 5.55 7.18 -0.86
CA HIS A 242 4.28 7.36 -1.57
C HIS A 242 4.19 6.48 -2.82
N ALA A 243 3.00 5.95 -3.08
CA ALA A 243 2.68 5.22 -4.32
C ALA A 243 3.11 5.97 -5.59
N LEU A 244 2.92 7.29 -5.60
CA LEU A 244 3.24 8.10 -6.77
C LEU A 244 4.74 8.19 -7.05
N ILE A 245 5.60 8.08 -6.02
CA ILE A 245 7.06 8.04 -6.22
C ILE A 245 7.42 6.78 -6.99
N GLN A 246 6.86 5.63 -6.61
CA GLN A 246 7.02 4.38 -7.34
C GLN A 246 6.53 4.54 -8.79
N ASP A 247 5.33 5.10 -8.98
CA ASP A 247 4.76 5.29 -10.32
C ASP A 247 5.65 6.17 -11.20
N VAL A 248 6.17 7.29 -10.68
CA VAL A 248 7.07 8.19 -11.42
C VAL A 248 8.38 7.49 -11.76
N ALA A 249 9.00 6.81 -10.79
CA ALA A 249 10.23 6.05 -11.04
C ALA A 249 10.01 4.96 -12.10
N TYR A 250 8.93 4.19 -12.00
CA TYR A 250 8.61 3.15 -12.98
C TYR A 250 8.24 3.72 -14.36
N GLN A 251 7.48 4.82 -14.41
CA GLN A 251 7.07 5.47 -15.66
C GLN A 251 8.21 6.22 -16.35
N SER A 252 9.26 6.60 -15.63
CA SER A 252 10.48 7.20 -16.19
C SER A 252 11.30 6.23 -17.04
N LEU A 253 11.12 4.91 -16.85
CA LEU A 253 11.87 3.90 -17.58
C LEU A 253 11.42 3.82 -19.04
N LEU A 254 12.39 3.71 -19.95
CA LEU A 254 12.13 3.29 -21.33
C LEU A 254 11.51 1.88 -21.35
N LYS A 255 10.62 1.63 -22.31
CA LYS A 255 9.93 0.34 -22.45
C LYS A 255 10.89 -0.86 -22.54
N SER A 256 12.04 -0.70 -23.20
CA SER A 256 13.09 -1.72 -23.28
C SER A 256 13.72 -2.01 -21.92
N LYS A 257 14.05 -0.98 -21.15
CA LYS A 257 14.62 -1.10 -19.80
C LYS A 257 13.64 -1.73 -18.83
N ARG A 258 12.35 -1.37 -18.88
CA ARG A 258 11.30 -2.05 -18.08
C ARG A 258 11.26 -3.54 -18.36
N ARG A 259 11.27 -3.94 -19.64
CA ARG A 259 11.29 -5.35 -20.03
C ARG A 259 12.52 -6.08 -19.48
N GLN A 260 13.70 -5.45 -19.56
CA GLN A 260 14.94 -6.01 -19.02
C GLN A 260 14.86 -6.22 -17.51
N PHE A 261 14.39 -5.22 -16.76
CA PHE A 261 14.22 -5.33 -15.31
C PHE A 261 13.21 -6.41 -14.94
N HIS A 262 12.07 -6.45 -15.63
CA HIS A 262 11.09 -7.50 -15.42
C HIS A 262 11.64 -8.91 -15.70
N ASP A 263 12.38 -9.11 -16.80
CA ASP A 263 13.01 -10.42 -17.10
C ASP A 263 14.00 -10.81 -16.00
N ARG A 264 14.85 -9.86 -15.59
CA ARG A 264 15.83 -10.09 -14.53
C ARG A 264 15.18 -10.46 -13.20
N ILE A 265 14.18 -9.70 -12.77
CA ILE A 265 13.44 -9.97 -11.54
C ILE A 265 12.79 -11.35 -11.62
N ALA A 266 12.16 -11.69 -12.75
CA ALA A 266 11.52 -12.99 -12.94
C ALA A 266 12.51 -14.15 -12.79
N ARG A 267 13.68 -14.07 -13.43
CA ARG A 267 14.73 -15.10 -13.33
C ARG A 267 15.23 -15.25 -11.90
N VAL A 268 15.54 -14.13 -11.24
CA VAL A 268 16.00 -14.15 -9.84
C VAL A 268 14.95 -14.77 -8.91
N LEU A 269 13.67 -14.43 -9.08
CA LEU A 269 12.59 -15.02 -8.30
C LEU A 269 12.51 -16.54 -8.50
N GLU A 270 12.62 -17.01 -9.74
CA GLU A 270 12.60 -18.44 -10.07
C GLU A 270 13.80 -19.20 -9.50
N ASP A 271 15.00 -18.65 -9.64
CA ASP A 271 16.24 -19.35 -9.27
C ASP A 271 16.53 -19.30 -7.76
N ARG A 272 16.24 -18.17 -7.10
CA ARG A 272 16.70 -17.89 -5.73
C ARG A 272 15.58 -17.79 -4.71
N PHE A 273 14.33 -17.65 -5.13
CA PHE A 273 13.18 -17.51 -4.23
C PHE A 273 12.05 -18.51 -4.55
N PRO A 274 12.34 -19.82 -4.68
CA PRO A 274 11.34 -20.81 -5.07
C PRO A 274 10.15 -20.87 -4.11
N GLY A 275 10.36 -20.67 -2.80
CA GLY A 275 9.26 -20.60 -1.83
C GLY A 275 8.34 -19.39 -2.02
N THR A 276 8.87 -18.25 -2.51
CA THR A 276 8.04 -17.10 -2.90
C THR A 276 7.24 -17.40 -4.15
N VAL A 277 7.85 -18.02 -5.16
CA VAL A 277 7.16 -18.42 -6.39
C VAL A 277 6.08 -19.47 -6.11
N GLU A 278 6.37 -20.41 -5.21
CA GLU A 278 5.41 -21.41 -4.77
C GLU A 278 4.26 -20.77 -3.98
N THR A 279 4.49 -19.76 -3.17
CA THR A 279 3.39 -19.13 -2.41
C THR A 279 2.60 -18.10 -3.22
N ARG A 280 3.26 -17.41 -4.18
CA ARG A 280 2.76 -16.27 -4.96
C ARG A 280 3.15 -16.39 -6.45
N PRO A 281 2.66 -17.40 -7.19
CA PRO A 281 2.99 -17.61 -8.61
C PRO A 281 2.57 -16.42 -9.50
N GLU A 282 1.55 -15.66 -9.10
CA GLU A 282 1.11 -14.44 -9.76
C GLU A 282 2.18 -13.34 -9.82
N LEU A 283 3.09 -13.30 -8.83
CA LEU A 283 4.21 -12.36 -8.82
C LEU A 283 5.17 -12.66 -9.97
N LEU A 284 5.58 -13.92 -10.11
CA LEU A 284 6.45 -14.35 -11.19
C LEU A 284 5.77 -14.18 -12.56
N ALA A 285 4.49 -14.52 -12.64
CA ALA A 285 3.69 -14.32 -13.85
C ALA A 285 3.63 -12.84 -14.27
N HIS A 286 3.45 -11.94 -13.31
CA HIS A 286 3.47 -10.50 -13.53
C HIS A 286 4.79 -10.03 -14.13
N HIS A 287 5.94 -10.45 -13.57
CA HIS A 287 7.23 -10.06 -14.12
C HIS A 287 7.49 -10.67 -15.51
N PHE A 288 7.15 -11.94 -15.78
CA PHE A 288 7.27 -12.45 -17.17
C PHE A 288 6.34 -11.74 -18.16
N THR A 289 5.14 -11.34 -17.73
CA THR A 289 4.26 -10.50 -18.56
C THR A 289 4.90 -9.14 -18.84
N GLY A 290 5.46 -8.47 -17.83
CA GLY A 290 6.17 -7.20 -17.98
C GLY A 290 7.42 -7.30 -18.86
N ALA A 291 8.09 -8.45 -18.84
CA ALA A 291 9.23 -8.79 -19.70
C ALA A 291 8.83 -9.02 -21.16
N GLY A 292 7.55 -9.32 -21.42
CA GLY A 292 7.07 -9.72 -22.74
C GLY A 292 7.44 -11.15 -23.11
N ILE A 293 7.45 -12.07 -22.13
CA ILE A 293 7.80 -13.48 -22.28
C ILE A 293 6.54 -14.34 -22.03
N PRO A 294 5.58 -14.37 -22.99
CA PRO A 294 4.25 -14.94 -22.78
C PRO A 294 4.25 -16.46 -22.55
N ASP A 295 5.23 -17.18 -23.10
CA ASP A 295 5.42 -18.63 -22.96
C ASP A 295 5.73 -19.02 -21.52
N ARG A 296 6.44 -18.15 -20.80
CA ARG A 296 6.73 -18.30 -19.38
C ARG A 296 5.61 -17.73 -18.50
N ALA A 297 5.05 -16.58 -18.87
CA ALA A 297 4.01 -15.92 -18.06
C ALA A 297 2.69 -16.71 -17.97
N GLY A 298 2.21 -17.24 -19.11
CA GLY A 298 0.92 -17.93 -19.19
C GLY A 298 0.77 -19.11 -18.21
N PRO A 299 1.75 -20.03 -18.12
CA PRO A 299 1.73 -21.13 -17.16
C PRO A 299 1.62 -20.67 -15.70
N TYR A 300 2.36 -19.64 -15.27
CA TYR A 300 2.31 -19.15 -13.89
C TYR A 300 0.99 -18.44 -13.57
N TRP A 301 0.41 -17.68 -14.52
CA TRP A 301 -0.93 -17.13 -14.36
C TRP A 301 -2.00 -18.22 -14.21
N ARG A 302 -1.86 -19.33 -14.94
CA ARG A 302 -2.74 -20.50 -14.80
C ARG A 302 -2.62 -21.11 -13.41
N VAL A 303 -1.41 -21.35 -12.93
CA VAL A 303 -1.17 -21.91 -11.57
C VAL A 303 -1.76 -20.98 -10.49
N ALA A 304 -1.58 -19.66 -10.62
CA ALA A 304 -2.18 -18.68 -9.72
C ALA A 304 -3.72 -18.77 -9.73
N GLY A 305 -4.31 -18.85 -10.92
CA GLY A 305 -5.75 -19.01 -11.10
C GLY A 305 -6.30 -20.30 -10.48
N GLU A 306 -5.65 -21.43 -10.74
CA GLU A 306 -6.01 -22.74 -10.18
C GLU A 306 -5.93 -22.75 -8.65
N ARG A 307 -4.89 -22.15 -8.07
CA ARG A 307 -4.76 -22.00 -6.61
C ARG A 307 -5.84 -21.09 -6.02
N ALA A 308 -6.19 -20.01 -6.72
CA ALA A 308 -7.28 -19.15 -6.30
C ALA A 308 -8.63 -19.90 -6.33
N VAL A 309 -8.89 -20.73 -7.34
CA VAL A 309 -10.06 -21.63 -7.39
C VAL A 309 -10.04 -22.61 -6.21
N GLN A 310 -8.90 -23.26 -5.95
CA GLN A 310 -8.73 -24.20 -4.83
C GLN A 310 -8.97 -23.54 -3.47
N ARG A 311 -8.76 -22.23 -3.35
CA ARG A 311 -9.01 -21.43 -2.13
C ARG A 311 -10.39 -20.75 -2.14
N SER A 312 -11.23 -21.01 -3.15
CA SER A 312 -12.51 -20.34 -3.38
C SER A 312 -12.42 -18.80 -3.49
N ALA A 313 -11.26 -18.29 -3.91
CA ALA A 313 -11.01 -16.89 -4.23
C ALA A 313 -11.36 -16.65 -5.71
N HIS A 314 -12.65 -16.67 -6.01
CA HIS A 314 -13.15 -16.78 -7.40
C HIS A 314 -12.91 -15.51 -8.24
N LEU A 315 -12.92 -14.33 -7.63
CA LEU A 315 -12.67 -13.07 -8.36
C LEU A 315 -11.18 -12.95 -8.74
N GLU A 316 -10.30 -13.34 -7.84
CA GLU A 316 -8.86 -13.46 -8.05
C GLU A 316 -8.57 -14.51 -9.12
N ALA A 317 -9.22 -15.67 -9.06
CA ALA A 317 -9.10 -16.72 -10.06
C ALA A 317 -9.47 -16.22 -11.47
N ILE A 318 -10.58 -15.49 -11.61
CA ILE A 318 -10.98 -14.89 -12.89
C ILE A 318 -9.91 -13.93 -13.38
N GLY A 319 -9.39 -13.06 -12.51
CA GLY A 319 -8.34 -12.10 -12.85
C GLY A 319 -7.04 -12.75 -13.30
N HIS A 320 -6.60 -13.81 -12.63
CA HIS A 320 -5.38 -14.54 -12.98
C HIS A 320 -5.55 -15.35 -14.28
N LEU A 321 -6.64 -16.10 -14.42
CA LEU A 321 -6.91 -16.90 -15.61
C LEU A 321 -7.10 -16.03 -16.85
N THR A 322 -7.72 -14.86 -16.72
CA THR A 322 -7.87 -13.90 -17.83
C THR A 322 -6.51 -13.42 -18.32
N ARG A 323 -5.61 -13.00 -17.42
CA ARG A 323 -4.23 -12.63 -17.78
C ARG A 323 -3.49 -13.79 -18.44
N GLY A 324 -3.64 -15.02 -17.95
CA GLY A 324 -3.04 -16.22 -18.57
C GLY A 324 -3.53 -16.48 -20.00
N LEU A 325 -4.82 -16.27 -20.27
CA LEU A 325 -5.40 -16.37 -21.61
C LEU A 325 -4.89 -15.27 -22.54
N GLU A 326 -4.73 -14.04 -22.04
CA GLU A 326 -4.12 -12.92 -22.79
C GLU A 326 -2.68 -13.26 -23.20
N GLN A 327 -1.86 -13.82 -22.29
CA GLN A 327 -0.50 -14.25 -22.61
C GLN A 327 -0.50 -15.35 -23.68
N THR A 328 -1.42 -16.31 -23.56
CA THR A 328 -1.56 -17.39 -24.54
C THR A 328 -1.92 -16.87 -25.92
N ALA A 329 -2.73 -15.81 -26.01
CA ALA A 329 -3.09 -15.19 -27.28
C ALA A 329 -1.89 -14.57 -28.01
N LEU A 330 -0.86 -14.13 -27.27
CA LEU A 330 0.37 -13.55 -27.83
C LEU A 330 1.31 -14.61 -28.46
N LEU A 331 1.12 -15.90 -28.16
CA LEU A 331 1.98 -16.96 -28.68
C LEU A 331 1.68 -17.30 -30.16
N PRO A 332 2.70 -17.66 -30.97
CA PRO A 332 2.50 -18.25 -32.29
C PRO A 332 1.61 -19.49 -32.21
N ARG A 333 0.78 -19.74 -33.25
CA ARG A 333 -0.22 -20.83 -33.25
C ARG A 333 0.36 -22.21 -32.87
N HIS A 334 1.59 -22.52 -33.29
CA HIS A 334 2.26 -23.79 -33.00
C HIS A 334 2.76 -23.92 -31.55
N ARG A 335 2.92 -22.81 -30.81
CA ARG A 335 3.31 -22.79 -29.39
C ARG A 335 2.14 -22.56 -28.45
N ARG A 336 0.94 -22.27 -28.98
CA ARG A 336 -0.24 -22.14 -28.14
C ARG A 336 -0.52 -23.49 -27.48
N PRO A 337 -0.92 -23.52 -26.20
CA PRO A 337 -1.44 -24.72 -25.58
C PRO A 337 -2.55 -25.30 -26.47
N GLY A 338 -2.59 -26.63 -26.59
CA GLY A 338 -3.63 -27.29 -27.36
C GLY A 338 -5.02 -26.85 -26.92
N ALA A 339 -6.01 -26.95 -27.82
CA ALA A 339 -7.36 -26.42 -27.59
C ALA A 339 -8.02 -26.90 -26.28
N ARG A 340 -7.59 -28.06 -25.73
CA ARG A 340 -7.99 -28.54 -24.40
C ARG A 340 -7.51 -27.65 -23.25
N GLY A 341 -6.25 -27.21 -23.27
CA GLY A 341 -5.67 -26.36 -22.21
C GLY A 341 -6.30 -24.97 -22.16
N VAL A 342 -6.54 -24.36 -23.33
CA VAL A 342 -7.27 -23.09 -23.43
C VAL A 342 -8.70 -23.25 -22.91
N ARG A 343 -9.43 -24.28 -23.38
CA ARG A 343 -10.81 -24.55 -22.91
C ARG A 343 -10.88 -24.81 -21.40
N ALA A 344 -9.89 -25.48 -20.81
CA ALA A 344 -9.86 -25.74 -19.37
C ALA A 344 -9.75 -24.44 -18.56
N ALA A 345 -8.80 -23.56 -18.91
CA ALA A 345 -8.66 -22.25 -18.27
C ALA A 345 -9.93 -21.39 -18.43
N ASP A 346 -10.53 -21.44 -19.62
CA ASP A 346 -11.74 -20.70 -19.96
C ASP A 346 -12.97 -21.20 -19.19
N SER A 347 -13.10 -22.52 -19.03
CA SER A 347 -14.14 -23.16 -18.24
C SER A 347 -13.96 -22.89 -16.74
N ALA A 348 -12.72 -22.95 -16.22
CA ALA A 348 -12.43 -22.60 -14.84
C ALA A 348 -12.78 -21.13 -14.53
N ARG A 349 -12.46 -20.21 -15.46
CA ARG A 349 -12.86 -18.80 -15.38
C ARG A 349 -14.38 -18.63 -15.35
N ARG A 350 -15.11 -19.33 -16.23
CA ARG A 350 -16.58 -19.27 -16.27
C ARG A 350 -17.23 -19.86 -15.02
N ALA A 351 -16.72 -20.98 -14.51
CA ALA A 351 -17.20 -21.61 -13.28
C ALA A 351 -17.03 -20.68 -12.07
N ALA A 352 -15.86 -20.04 -11.94
CA ALA A 352 -15.60 -19.04 -10.90
C ALA A 352 -16.56 -17.82 -11.01
N GLY A 353 -16.86 -17.36 -12.23
CA GLY A 353 -17.83 -16.29 -12.47
C GLY A 353 -19.26 -16.66 -12.05
N HIS A 354 -19.68 -17.89 -12.37
CA HIS A 354 -21.01 -18.38 -12.03
C HIS A 354 -21.22 -18.49 -10.51
N ASP A 355 -20.23 -19.01 -9.77
CA ASP A 355 -20.31 -19.14 -8.31
C ASP A 355 -20.31 -17.76 -7.62
N THR A 356 -19.53 -16.81 -8.13
CA THR A 356 -19.54 -15.41 -7.64
C THR A 356 -20.95 -14.80 -7.78
N ARG A 357 -21.63 -15.02 -8.92
CA ARG A 357 -22.99 -14.52 -9.16
C ARG A 357 -24.01 -15.14 -8.20
N LEU A 358 -23.93 -16.46 -7.98
CA LEU A 358 -24.82 -17.17 -7.04
C LEU A 358 -24.61 -16.71 -5.60
N ARG A 359 -23.36 -16.48 -5.17
CA ARG A 359 -23.05 -15.94 -3.84
C ARG A 359 -23.58 -14.52 -3.64
N ARG A 360 -23.45 -13.63 -4.63
CA ARG A 360 -24.03 -12.27 -4.53
C ARG A 360 -25.55 -12.30 -4.35
N LEU A 361 -26.24 -13.21 -5.03
CA LEU A 361 -27.69 -13.39 -4.88
C LEU A 361 -28.06 -13.92 -3.48
N ARG A 362 -27.28 -14.85 -2.92
CA ARG A 362 -27.49 -15.37 -1.55
C ARG A 362 -27.14 -14.34 -0.47
N GLY A 363 -26.07 -13.56 -0.64
CA GLY A 363 -25.65 -12.53 0.31
C GLY A 363 -26.67 -11.39 0.45
N ARG A 364 -27.35 -11.02 -0.63
CA ARG A 364 -28.49 -10.07 -0.60
C ARG A 364 -29.67 -10.59 0.21
N ALA A 365 -29.94 -11.90 0.19
CA ALA A 365 -31.05 -12.49 0.96
C ALA A 365 -30.81 -12.50 2.48
N CYS A 366 -29.55 -12.63 2.93
CA CYS A 366 -29.21 -12.61 4.36
C CYS A 366 -29.22 -11.21 4.98
N LEU A 367 -28.93 -10.16 4.20
CA LEU A 367 -28.86 -8.77 4.71
C LEU A 367 -30.24 -8.16 5.04
N HIS A 368 -31.34 -8.70 4.50
CA HIS A 368 -32.68 -8.18 4.78
C HIS A 368 -33.27 -8.62 6.14
N ALA A 369 -32.59 -9.51 6.88
CA ALA A 369 -33.15 -10.12 8.09
C ALA A 369 -32.77 -9.42 9.42
N SER A 370 -31.93 -8.36 9.43
CA SER A 370 -31.39 -7.80 10.69
C SER A 370 -31.50 -6.28 10.87
N ALA A 371 -32.40 -5.59 10.17
CA ALA A 371 -32.58 -4.15 10.35
C ALA A 371 -33.47 -3.83 11.58
N GLY A 372 -32.85 -3.68 12.75
CA GLY A 372 -33.46 -3.19 13.98
C GLY A 372 -32.73 -1.95 14.52
N THR A 373 -33.42 -0.81 14.40
CA THR A 373 -33.17 0.57 14.84
C THR A 373 -32.23 0.82 16.02
N VAL A 374 -31.26 1.76 15.91
CA VAL A 374 -30.89 2.69 17.01
C VAL A 374 -30.43 4.06 16.47
N ARG A 375 -31.00 5.12 17.06
CA ARG A 375 -30.74 6.55 16.82
C ARG A 375 -29.56 7.07 17.68
N ALA A 376 -28.73 7.89 17.04
CA ALA A 376 -27.98 9.07 17.52
C ALA A 376 -27.39 9.14 18.94
N ASN A 377 -26.10 9.48 19.03
CA ASN A 377 -25.69 10.61 19.89
C ASN A 377 -24.39 11.29 19.41
N ARG A 378 -24.49 12.59 19.08
CA ARG A 378 -23.37 13.50 18.79
C ARG A 378 -22.98 14.17 20.10
N ARG A 379 -21.93 13.70 20.77
CA ARG A 379 -21.12 14.43 21.77
C ARG A 379 -20.17 13.42 22.38
N LEU A 380 -18.87 13.48 22.04
CA LEU A 380 -17.70 13.00 22.82
C LEU A 380 -16.45 13.01 21.90
N TRP A 381 -16.10 14.19 21.39
CA TRP A 381 -14.85 14.43 20.67
C TRP A 381 -13.85 15.14 21.57
N ARG A 382 -13.45 14.53 22.69
CA ARG A 382 -12.26 14.98 23.41
C ARG A 382 -11.56 13.77 24.02
N ARG A 383 -10.30 13.60 23.60
CA ARG A 383 -9.24 12.78 24.20
C ARG A 383 -9.10 11.35 23.65
N TRP A 384 -8.40 11.23 22.52
CA TRP A 384 -7.73 10.00 22.11
C TRP A 384 -6.31 10.33 21.67
N HIS A 385 -5.33 9.73 22.35
CA HIS A 385 -3.93 9.77 21.96
C HIS A 385 -3.68 8.64 20.96
N VAL A 386 -3.08 9.00 19.83
CA VAL A 386 -2.64 8.10 18.76
C VAL A 386 -1.34 7.44 19.19
N HIS A 387 -1.23 6.11 19.18
CA HIS A 387 0.03 5.38 18.99
C HIS A 387 -0.29 4.04 18.31
N GLY A 388 0.26 3.85 17.11
CA GLY A 388 0.44 2.54 16.49
C GLY A 388 1.84 2.00 16.81
N ILE A 389 2.03 0.70 16.54
CA ILE A 389 3.23 -0.14 16.75
C ILE A 389 3.16 -0.96 18.05
N LEU A 390 2.86 -2.25 17.88
CA LEU A 390 3.00 -3.30 18.88
C LEU A 390 4.48 -3.43 19.31
N ARG A 391 4.84 -2.81 20.44
CA ARG A 391 5.91 -3.26 21.34
C ARG A 391 5.47 -3.08 22.80
N PRO A 392 5.78 -4.03 23.70
CA PRO A 392 5.51 -3.85 25.12
C PRO A 392 6.38 -2.71 25.67
N VAL A 393 5.74 -1.68 26.22
CA VAL A 393 6.39 -0.60 26.97
C VAL A 393 6.59 -1.09 28.41
N PRO A 394 7.81 -1.01 29.00
CA PRO A 394 8.00 -1.37 30.40
C PRO A 394 7.29 -0.35 31.32
N PRO A 395 6.80 -0.77 32.51
CA PRO A 395 6.09 0.12 33.40
C PRO A 395 7.01 1.25 33.94
N PRO A 396 6.47 2.46 34.17
CA PRO A 396 7.25 3.57 34.71
C PRO A 396 7.72 3.29 36.15
N PRO A 397 8.87 3.84 36.59
CA PRO A 397 9.37 3.65 37.94
C PRO A 397 8.43 4.30 38.97
N ALA A 398 8.18 3.60 40.08
CA ALA A 398 7.30 4.03 41.15
C ALA A 398 7.77 5.38 41.75
N ALA A 399 6.92 6.40 41.64
CA ALA A 399 7.16 7.70 42.26
C ALA A 399 7.15 7.58 43.80
N ARG A 400 8.27 7.96 44.43
CA ARG A 400 8.40 8.13 45.88
C ARG A 400 7.30 9.06 46.40
N ARG A 401 6.52 8.58 47.38
CA ARG A 401 5.61 9.41 48.18
C ARG A 401 6.41 10.48 48.92
N ILE A 402 6.32 11.73 48.49
CA ILE A 402 6.73 12.88 49.30
C ILE A 402 5.63 13.09 50.34
N ARG A 403 5.94 12.77 51.61
CA ARG A 403 5.10 13.11 52.77
C ARG A 403 5.10 14.63 52.93
N ALA A 404 3.92 15.25 52.90
CA ALA A 404 3.72 16.59 53.40
C ALA A 404 3.94 16.57 54.93
N GLY A 405 5.05 17.14 55.38
CA GLY A 405 5.32 17.42 56.78
C GLY A 405 4.69 18.77 57.15
N THR A 406 3.67 18.71 58.00
CA THR A 406 3.21 19.84 58.79
C THR A 406 4.34 20.30 59.72
N ARG A 407 4.68 21.60 59.69
CA ARG A 407 5.49 22.23 60.74
C ARG A 407 4.81 23.51 61.21
N SER A 408 4.29 23.41 62.42
CA SER A 408 3.88 24.46 63.34
C SER A 408 5.10 25.12 64.01
N GLY A 409 5.06 26.45 64.22
CA GLY A 409 5.85 27.24 65.20
C GLY A 409 7.37 27.27 65.00
N ARG A 410 8.08 28.37 65.20
CA ARG A 410 7.86 29.63 65.93
C ARG A 410 8.58 30.75 65.19
#